data_AF-A0A2S8VM23-F1
#
_entry.id   AF-A0A2S8VM23-F1
#
_cell.length_a   1.000
_cell.length_b   1.000
_cell.length_c   1.000
_cell.angle_alpha   90.00
_cell.angle_beta   90.00
_cell.angle_gamma   90.00
#
_symmetry.space_group_name_H-M   'P 1'
#
loop_
_entity.id
_entity.type
_entity.pdbx_description
1 polymer ?
#
loop_
_entity_poly.entity_id
_entity_poly.type
_entity_poly.pdbx_seq_one_letter_code
_entity_poly.pdbx_strand_id
1 'polypeptide(L)'
;MSASATPPPSVTHFSASELDMLAKTADALSAYLGKAVLAEVILGDEGTEWVTYGVPMDENAKVEEDQTHVQLGGPGARILGNRGGLPHADDDTYDCLYLWAVQISMNEGERFIKLDHDGEESAWSDNLEDVLPFALTEEPQPDPVEDEEEDDEDDEDDDTPYERVEEPRH
;
A
#
# COMPACT_ATOMS: atom_id res chain seq x y z
N MET A 1 -4.45 -35.22 -31.15
CA MET A 1 -5.37 -35.08 -30.01
C MET A 1 -5.07 -33.72 -29.38
N SER A 2 -5.76 -32.65 -29.81
CA SER A 2 -5.60 -31.32 -29.23
C SER A 2 -6.63 -31.16 -28.12
N ALA A 3 -6.21 -31.39 -26.88
CA ALA A 3 -7.00 -30.99 -25.73
C ALA A 3 -6.78 -29.48 -25.52
N SER A 4 -7.63 -28.64 -26.12
CA SER A 4 -7.87 -27.30 -25.60
C SER A 4 -8.63 -27.47 -24.29
N ALA A 5 -7.91 -27.83 -23.23
CA ALA A 5 -8.39 -27.65 -21.88
C ALA A 5 -8.15 -26.20 -21.53
N THR A 6 -9.09 -25.32 -21.92
CA THR A 6 -9.14 -23.99 -21.31
C THR A 6 -9.31 -24.23 -19.80
N PRO A 7 -8.34 -23.83 -18.96
CA PRO A 7 -8.46 -23.99 -17.53
C PRO A 7 -9.74 -23.28 -17.06
N PRO A 8 -10.44 -23.83 -16.04
CA PRO A 8 -11.66 -23.21 -15.55
C PRO A 8 -11.36 -21.78 -15.07
N PRO A 9 -12.27 -20.81 -15.31
CA PRO A 9 -12.05 -19.40 -14.98
C PRO A 9 -11.80 -19.16 -13.48
N SER A 10 -12.22 -20.08 -12.63
CA SER A 10 -11.91 -20.06 -11.20
C SER A 10 -10.43 -20.17 -10.86
N VAL A 11 -9.57 -20.56 -11.82
CA VAL A 11 -8.12 -20.66 -11.63
C VAL A 11 -7.39 -19.46 -12.26
N THR A 12 -7.96 -18.84 -13.30
CA THR A 12 -7.33 -17.74 -14.04
C THR A 12 -7.73 -16.35 -13.53
N HIS A 13 -8.81 -16.24 -12.74
CA HIS A 13 -9.34 -14.99 -12.21
C HIS A 13 -9.28 -14.95 -10.68
N PHE A 14 -9.22 -13.74 -10.12
CA PHE A 14 -9.36 -13.53 -8.69
C PHE A 14 -10.81 -13.73 -8.28
N SER A 15 -11.00 -14.45 -7.18
CA SER A 15 -12.28 -14.57 -6.49
C SER A 15 -12.68 -13.25 -5.83
N ALA A 16 -13.98 -13.10 -5.51
CA ALA A 16 -14.47 -11.91 -4.83
C ALA A 16 -13.77 -11.63 -3.49
N SER A 17 -13.41 -12.67 -2.74
CA SER A 17 -12.65 -12.55 -1.49
C SER A 17 -11.20 -12.10 -1.71
N GLU A 18 -10.54 -12.60 -2.75
CA GLU A 18 -9.17 -12.18 -3.10
C GLU A 18 -9.16 -10.71 -3.53
N LEU A 19 -10.14 -10.28 -4.33
CA LEU A 19 -10.30 -8.89 -4.73
C LEU A 19 -10.56 -7.95 -3.54
N ASP A 20 -11.36 -8.38 -2.57
CA ASP A 20 -11.59 -7.63 -1.32
C ASP A 20 -10.31 -7.49 -0.49
N MET A 21 -9.47 -8.53 -0.42
CA MET A 21 -8.15 -8.45 0.21
C MET A 21 -7.20 -7.51 -0.52
N LEU A 22 -7.17 -7.55 -1.85
CA LEU A 22 -6.36 -6.65 -2.68
C LEU A 22 -6.80 -5.19 -2.51
N ALA A 23 -8.12 -4.95 -2.46
CA ALA A 23 -8.73 -3.66 -2.19
C ALA A 23 -8.32 -3.11 -0.81
N LYS A 24 -8.46 -3.93 0.24
CA LYS A 24 -8.04 -3.57 1.61
C LYS A 24 -6.54 -3.29 1.70
N THR A 25 -5.72 -4.02 0.94
CA THR A 25 -4.28 -3.77 0.87
C THR A 25 -3.98 -2.42 0.24
N ALA A 26 -4.70 -2.03 -0.82
CA ALA A 26 -4.56 -0.70 -1.43
C ALA A 26 -4.92 0.42 -0.45
N ASP A 27 -6.00 0.23 0.31
CA ASP A 27 -6.45 1.18 1.31
C ASP A 27 -5.47 1.28 2.49
N ALA A 28 -4.94 0.15 2.96
CA ALA A 28 -3.92 0.11 4.01
C ALA A 28 -2.61 0.78 3.55
N LEU A 29 -2.17 0.52 2.31
CA LEU A 29 -1.03 1.23 1.71
C LEU A 29 -1.30 2.73 1.62
N SER A 30 -2.51 3.13 1.25
CA SER A 30 -2.88 4.55 1.17
C SER A 30 -2.77 5.23 2.53
N ALA A 31 -3.27 4.59 3.58
CA ALA A 31 -3.17 5.08 4.95
C ALA A 31 -1.72 5.12 5.44
N TYR A 32 -0.94 4.08 5.16
CA TYR A 32 0.46 3.95 5.58
C TYR A 32 1.38 4.97 4.89
N LEU A 33 1.23 5.17 3.58
CA LEU A 33 2.04 6.11 2.80
C LEU A 33 1.56 7.56 2.93
N GLY A 34 0.33 7.78 3.41
CA GLY A 34 -0.32 9.10 3.43
C GLY A 34 -0.60 9.65 2.02
N LYS A 35 -0.63 8.78 1.01
CA LYS A 35 -0.89 9.10 -0.40
C LYS A 35 -1.97 8.18 -0.94
N ALA A 36 -2.70 8.62 -1.96
CA ALA A 36 -3.63 7.73 -2.62
C ALA A 36 -2.88 6.59 -3.33
N VAL A 37 -3.35 5.36 -3.18
CA VAL A 37 -2.85 4.18 -3.90
C VAL A 37 -4.01 3.59 -4.69
N LEU A 38 -3.78 3.40 -5.97
CA LEU A 38 -4.71 2.74 -6.88
C LEU A 38 -4.29 1.29 -7.06
N ALA A 39 -5.27 0.39 -7.06
CA ALA A 39 -5.10 -1.01 -7.40
C ALA A 39 -6.01 -1.33 -8.57
N GLU A 40 -5.47 -1.75 -9.70
CA GLU A 40 -6.26 -2.06 -10.90
C GLU A 40 -6.15 -3.53 -11.27
N VAL A 41 -7.28 -4.19 -11.52
CA VAL A 41 -7.31 -5.53 -12.10
C VAL A 41 -7.28 -5.43 -13.61
N ILE A 42 -6.28 -6.06 -14.20
CA ILE A 42 -6.10 -6.15 -15.64
C ILE A 42 -6.15 -7.64 -16.02
N LEU A 43 -6.56 -7.94 -17.25
CA LEU A 43 -6.44 -9.29 -17.82
C LEU A 43 -5.17 -9.34 -18.65
N GLY A 44 -4.23 -10.22 -18.29
CA GLY A 44 -3.00 -10.45 -19.05
C GLY A 44 -3.26 -11.21 -20.35
N ASP A 45 -2.26 -11.22 -21.23
CA ASP A 45 -2.34 -11.85 -22.56
C ASP A 45 -2.58 -13.37 -22.51
N GLU A 46 -2.17 -14.01 -21.41
CA GLU A 46 -2.38 -15.43 -21.15
C GLU A 46 -3.79 -15.76 -20.65
N GLY A 47 -4.64 -14.74 -20.44
CA GLY A 47 -5.98 -14.88 -19.90
C GLY A 47 -6.03 -14.99 -18.37
N THR A 48 -4.92 -14.70 -17.69
CA THR A 48 -4.82 -14.61 -16.23
C THR A 48 -5.00 -13.17 -15.76
N GLU A 49 -5.72 -12.97 -14.66
CA GLU A 49 -5.81 -11.66 -14.04
C GLU A 49 -4.53 -11.32 -13.27
N TRP A 50 -4.21 -10.03 -13.25
CA TRP A 50 -3.15 -9.46 -12.43
C TRP A 50 -3.63 -8.13 -11.87
N VAL A 51 -3.14 -7.77 -10.69
CA VAL A 51 -3.45 -6.51 -10.01
C VAL A 51 -2.21 -5.67 -9.90
N THR A 52 -2.27 -4.47 -10.45
CA THR A 52 -1.17 -3.50 -10.41
C THR A 52 -1.46 -2.43 -9.38
N TYR A 53 -0.48 -2.16 -8.52
CA TYR A 53 -0.53 -1.09 -7.53
C TYR A 53 0.30 0.10 -7.99
N GLY A 54 -0.29 1.30 -7.93
CA GLY A 54 0.39 2.52 -8.30
C GLY A 54 -0.04 3.72 -7.46
N VAL A 55 0.88 4.67 -7.29
CA VAL A 55 0.62 5.95 -6.63
C VAL A 55 0.39 7.01 -7.71
N PRO A 56 -0.84 7.53 -7.88
CA PRO A 56 -1.09 8.65 -8.79
C PRO A 56 -0.15 9.81 -8.47
N MET A 57 0.54 10.27 -9.51
CA MET A 57 1.45 11.40 -9.46
C MET A 57 0.70 12.68 -9.80
N ASP A 58 1.15 13.78 -9.22
CA ASP A 58 0.68 15.11 -9.62
C ASP A 58 1.25 15.44 -11.01
N GLU A 59 0.48 16.14 -11.84
CA GLU A 59 0.91 16.56 -13.18
C GLU A 59 2.18 17.44 -13.14
N ASN A 60 2.51 18.01 -11.99
CA ASN A 60 3.71 18.84 -11.77
C ASN A 60 4.84 18.10 -11.03
N ALA A 61 4.66 16.82 -10.71
CA ALA A 61 5.70 16.04 -10.06
C ALA A 61 6.91 15.88 -10.99
N LYS A 62 8.11 15.99 -10.43
CA LYS A 62 9.32 15.69 -11.19
C LYS A 62 9.35 14.19 -11.46
N VAL A 63 9.22 13.82 -12.71
CA VAL A 63 9.44 12.45 -13.19
C VAL A 63 10.92 12.16 -13.02
N GLU A 64 11.25 11.18 -12.17
CA GLU A 64 12.60 10.64 -12.14
C GLU A 64 12.70 9.59 -13.25
N GLU A 65 13.70 9.69 -14.12
CA GLU A 65 13.84 8.83 -15.31
C GLU A 65 14.03 7.35 -14.97
N ASP A 66 14.38 7.05 -13.72
CA ASP A 66 14.63 5.70 -13.20
C ASP A 66 13.38 5.04 -12.62
N GLN A 67 12.23 5.73 -12.61
CA GLN A 67 10.99 5.22 -12.02
C GLN A 67 10.03 4.65 -13.09
N THR A 68 9.50 3.45 -12.84
CA THR A 68 8.49 2.82 -13.71
C THR A 68 7.15 3.50 -13.52
N HIS A 69 6.56 4.02 -14.61
CA HIS A 69 5.26 4.66 -14.59
C HIS A 69 4.23 3.78 -15.30
N VAL A 70 3.03 3.72 -14.74
CA VAL A 70 1.89 2.99 -15.29
C VAL A 70 0.67 3.89 -15.30
N GLN A 71 -0.09 3.82 -16.39
CA GLN A 71 -1.38 4.49 -16.45
C GLN A 71 -2.44 3.57 -15.90
N LEU A 72 -3.10 4.02 -14.83
CA LEU A 72 -4.19 3.29 -14.18
C LEU A 72 -5.49 4.05 -14.34
N GLY A 73 -6.60 3.34 -14.49
CA GLY A 73 -7.91 3.92 -14.70
C GLY A 73 -8.27 4.12 -16.18
N GLY A 74 -9.29 4.94 -16.41
CA GLY A 74 -9.89 5.15 -17.73
C GLY A 74 -11.08 4.21 -18.04
N PRO A 75 -11.66 4.33 -19.24
CA PRO A 75 -12.92 3.67 -19.57
C PRO A 75 -12.82 2.14 -19.49
N GLY A 76 -13.57 1.54 -18.57
CA GLY A 76 -13.59 0.09 -18.36
C GLY A 76 -12.49 -0.44 -17.44
N ALA A 77 -11.69 0.43 -16.83
CA ALA A 77 -10.73 0.07 -15.80
C ALA A 77 -11.44 -0.52 -14.57
N ARG A 78 -10.84 -1.55 -13.98
CA ARG A 78 -11.37 -2.24 -12.79
C ARG A 78 -10.54 -1.87 -11.56
N ILE A 79 -10.74 -0.66 -11.07
CA ILE A 79 -10.08 -0.17 -9.87
C ILE A 79 -10.72 -0.77 -8.61
N LEU A 80 -9.87 -1.25 -7.70
CA LEU A 80 -10.21 -1.83 -6.41
C LEU A 80 -9.99 -0.82 -5.27
N GLY A 81 -10.68 -1.05 -4.15
CA GLY A 81 -10.55 -0.25 -2.94
C GLY A 81 -11.21 1.12 -3.03
N ASN A 82 -10.85 1.99 -2.09
CA ASN A 82 -11.38 3.35 -1.97
C ASN A 82 -10.56 4.38 -2.73
N ARG A 83 -9.58 3.96 -3.55
CA ARG A 83 -8.71 4.85 -4.35
C ARG A 83 -7.97 5.89 -3.50
N GLY A 84 -7.73 5.58 -2.22
CA GLY A 84 -7.17 6.52 -1.25
C GLY A 84 -7.96 7.84 -1.11
N GLY A 85 -9.27 7.84 -1.41
CA GLY A 85 -10.13 9.03 -1.34
C GLY A 85 -10.16 9.89 -2.59
N LEU A 86 -9.59 9.43 -3.71
CA LEU A 86 -9.70 10.13 -4.99
C LEU A 86 -11.15 10.16 -5.51
N PRO A 87 -11.53 11.22 -6.24
CA PRO A 87 -12.87 11.33 -6.81
C PRO A 87 -13.18 10.17 -7.76
N HIS A 88 -14.41 9.68 -7.71
CA HIS A 88 -14.90 8.64 -8.62
C HIS A 88 -15.18 9.27 -9.98
N ALA A 89 -14.16 9.27 -10.82
CA ALA A 89 -14.31 9.55 -12.24
C ALA A 89 -14.03 8.25 -12.99
N ASP A 90 -15.11 7.61 -13.46
CA ASP A 90 -15.07 6.30 -14.11
C ASP A 90 -14.27 6.30 -15.44
N ASP A 91 -13.94 7.48 -15.97
CA ASP A 91 -13.21 7.66 -17.23
C ASP A 91 -11.85 8.37 -17.05
N ASP A 92 -11.45 8.73 -15.83
CA ASP A 92 -10.17 9.41 -15.61
C ASP A 92 -9.02 8.40 -15.60
N THR A 93 -8.00 8.69 -16.40
CA THR A 93 -6.73 7.97 -16.41
C THR A 93 -5.72 8.75 -15.56
N TYR A 94 -5.04 8.05 -14.67
CA TYR A 94 -4.04 8.60 -13.77
C TYR A 94 -2.66 8.09 -14.17
N ASP A 95 -1.71 8.99 -14.33
CA ASP A 95 -0.30 8.60 -14.38
C ASP A 95 0.15 8.24 -12.97
N CYS A 96 0.52 6.97 -12.77
CA CYS A 96 0.85 6.43 -11.47
C CYS A 96 2.30 5.94 -11.47
N LEU A 97 3.01 6.24 -10.38
CA LEU A 97 4.26 5.56 -10.07
C LEU A 97 3.95 4.10 -9.76
N TYR A 98 4.51 3.17 -10.53
CA TYR A 98 4.36 1.75 -10.30
C TYR A 98 5.04 1.35 -8.99
N LEU A 99 4.32 0.60 -8.16
CA LEU A 99 4.85 0.10 -6.89
C LEU A 99 5.21 -1.37 -6.97
N TRP A 100 4.24 -2.20 -7.38
CA TRP A 100 4.34 -3.65 -7.46
C TRP A 100 3.06 -4.20 -8.10
N ALA A 101 3.07 -5.48 -8.46
CA ALA A 101 1.88 -6.16 -8.97
C ALA A 101 1.78 -7.58 -8.42
N VAL A 102 0.58 -8.15 -8.47
CA VAL A 102 0.36 -9.58 -8.21
C VAL A 102 -0.33 -10.19 -9.41
N GLN A 103 0.28 -11.21 -10.00
CA GLN A 103 -0.24 -11.96 -11.13
C GLN A 103 -0.74 -13.33 -10.67
N ILE A 104 -1.84 -13.78 -11.27
CA ILE A 104 -2.26 -15.17 -11.17
C ILE A 104 -1.43 -16.01 -12.14
N SER A 105 -0.85 -17.10 -11.63
CA SER A 105 -0.15 -18.10 -12.43
C SER A 105 -0.93 -19.43 -12.48
N MET A 106 -0.67 -20.18 -13.55
CA MET A 106 -1.19 -21.54 -13.77
C MET A 106 -0.26 -22.62 -13.21
N ASN A 107 0.86 -22.23 -12.59
CA ASN A 107 1.83 -23.15 -12.02
C ASN A 107 1.28 -23.80 -10.75
N GLU A 108 1.59 -25.09 -10.55
CA GLU A 108 1.21 -25.83 -9.35
C GLU A 108 2.07 -25.37 -8.16
N GLY A 109 1.43 -24.86 -7.10
CA GLY A 109 2.12 -24.36 -5.91
C GLY A 109 2.43 -22.86 -5.92
N GLU A 110 2.11 -22.16 -7.01
CA GLU A 110 2.52 -20.77 -7.24
C GLU A 110 1.36 -19.93 -7.80
N ARG A 111 0.14 -20.11 -7.28
CA ARG A 111 -1.05 -19.44 -7.84
C ARG A 111 -0.92 -17.92 -7.88
N PHE A 112 -0.27 -17.30 -6.91
CA PHE A 112 -0.03 -15.86 -6.83
C PHE A 112 1.46 -15.58 -6.92
N ILE A 113 1.85 -14.80 -7.92
CA ILE A 113 3.22 -14.31 -8.11
C ILE A 113 3.22 -12.82 -7.85
N LYS A 114 4.09 -12.37 -6.95
CA LYS A 114 4.33 -10.95 -6.69
C LYS A 114 5.50 -10.46 -7.52
N LEU A 115 5.24 -9.39 -8.25
CA LEU A 115 6.23 -8.60 -8.95
C LEU A 115 6.61 -7.40 -8.08
N ASP A 116 7.89 -7.07 -8.00
CA ASP A 116 8.36 -5.88 -7.30
C ASP A 116 8.20 -4.61 -8.17
N HIS A 117 8.82 -3.51 -7.73
CA HIS A 117 8.85 -2.21 -8.40
C HIS A 117 9.58 -2.18 -9.75
N ASP A 118 10.42 -3.17 -10.05
CA ASP A 118 11.07 -3.34 -11.36
C ASP A 118 10.22 -4.23 -12.28
N GLY A 119 9.15 -4.83 -11.74
CA GLY A 119 8.34 -5.82 -12.44
C GLY A 119 8.97 -7.22 -12.42
N GLU A 120 9.98 -7.44 -11.55
CA GLU A 120 10.63 -8.73 -11.39
C GLU A 120 9.92 -9.58 -10.32
N GLU A 121 9.93 -10.89 -10.52
CA GLU A 121 9.34 -11.83 -9.57
C GLU A 121 10.10 -11.80 -8.24
N SER A 122 9.39 -11.40 -7.18
CA SER A 122 9.95 -11.24 -5.83
C SER A 122 9.49 -12.34 -4.87
N ALA A 123 8.26 -12.83 -5.03
CA ALA A 123 7.70 -13.89 -4.20
C ALA A 123 6.57 -14.64 -4.92
N TRP A 124 6.28 -15.88 -4.49
CA TRP A 124 5.15 -16.66 -4.98
C TRP A 124 4.53 -17.50 -3.86
N SER A 125 3.21 -17.74 -3.92
CA SER A 125 2.49 -18.63 -3.01
C SER A 125 1.17 -19.10 -3.61
N ASP A 126 0.59 -20.17 -3.03
CA ASP A 126 -0.78 -20.59 -3.27
C ASP A 126 -1.82 -19.72 -2.55
N ASN A 127 -1.43 -19.03 -1.46
CA ASN A 127 -2.32 -18.13 -0.73
C ASN A 127 -1.90 -16.68 -0.97
N LEU A 128 -2.90 -15.83 -1.23
CA LEU A 128 -2.65 -14.41 -1.49
C LEU A 128 -2.05 -13.71 -0.26
N GLU A 129 -2.47 -14.08 0.95
CA GLU A 129 -1.99 -13.49 2.20
C GLU A 129 -0.46 -13.61 2.40
N ASP A 130 0.17 -14.64 1.83
CA ASP A 130 1.60 -14.88 1.98
C ASP A 130 2.45 -13.94 1.11
N VAL A 131 1.88 -13.38 0.03
CA VAL A 131 2.60 -12.48 -0.89
C VAL A 131 2.33 -11.00 -0.59
N LEU A 132 1.23 -10.69 0.10
CA LEU A 132 0.86 -9.31 0.41
C LEU A 132 1.82 -8.69 1.45
N PRO A 133 2.14 -7.39 1.32
CA PRO A 133 3.07 -6.71 2.24
C PRO A 133 2.54 -6.56 3.67
N PHE A 134 1.22 -6.62 3.86
CA PHE A 134 0.59 -6.68 5.17
C PHE A 134 -0.20 -7.98 5.22
N ALA A 135 0.16 -8.87 6.16
CA ALA A 135 -0.79 -9.88 6.56
C ALA A 135 -1.97 -9.13 7.17
N LEU A 136 -3.10 -9.06 6.45
CA LEU A 136 -4.37 -8.56 6.99
C LEU A 136 -4.96 -9.54 8.03
N THR A 137 -4.10 -10.36 8.66
CA THR A 137 -4.41 -10.94 9.95
C THR A 137 -4.54 -9.75 10.90
N GLU A 138 -5.75 -9.54 11.40
CA GLU A 138 -6.07 -8.64 12.50
C GLU A 138 -5.18 -8.99 13.70
N GLU A 139 -3.93 -8.54 13.69
CA GLU A 139 -3.12 -8.51 14.90
C GLU A 139 -3.82 -7.51 15.82
N PRO A 140 -4.26 -7.93 17.01
CA PRO A 140 -4.96 -7.05 17.93
C PRO A 140 -4.06 -5.84 18.18
N GLN A 141 -4.54 -4.65 17.79
CA GLN A 141 -3.85 -3.42 18.13
C GLN A 141 -3.62 -3.44 19.64
N PRO A 142 -2.39 -3.21 20.13
CA PRO A 142 -2.19 -3.04 21.55
C PRO A 142 -3.09 -1.89 21.99
N ASP A 143 -3.97 -2.15 22.96
CA ASP A 143 -4.85 -1.14 23.54
C ASP A 143 -4.03 0.13 23.84
N PRO A 144 -4.55 1.32 23.50
CA PRO A 144 -3.85 2.56 23.83
C PRO A 144 -3.58 2.54 25.33
N VAL A 145 -2.30 2.54 25.69
CA VAL A 145 -1.89 2.80 27.07
C VAL A 145 -2.47 4.16 27.42
N GLU A 146 -3.42 4.20 28.36
CA GLU A 146 -3.89 5.45 28.94
C GLU A 146 -2.65 6.11 29.56
N ASP A 147 -2.18 7.21 28.95
CA ASP A 147 -1.17 8.08 29.57
C ASP A 147 -1.76 8.55 30.89
N GLU A 148 -1.33 7.93 31.99
CA GLU A 148 -1.61 8.41 33.34
C GLU A 148 -0.93 9.79 33.45
N GLU A 149 -1.75 10.84 33.35
CA GLU A 149 -1.34 12.21 33.66
C GLU A 149 -0.88 12.26 35.13
N GLU A 150 0.43 12.23 35.37
CA GLU A 150 1.01 12.60 36.67
C GLU A 150 0.87 14.11 36.85
N ASP A 151 -0.24 14.48 37.50
CA ASP A 151 -0.52 15.79 38.08
C ASP A 151 0.35 15.97 39.34
N ASP A 152 1.60 16.42 39.14
CA ASP A 152 2.48 16.85 40.24
C ASP A 152 2.15 18.31 40.61
N GLU A 153 1.03 18.50 41.31
CA GLU A 153 0.83 19.62 42.23
C GLU A 153 1.58 19.33 43.55
N ASP A 154 2.70 20.00 43.83
CA ASP A 154 2.85 20.70 45.12
C ASP A 154 4.04 21.68 45.20
N ASP A 155 3.76 22.78 45.87
CA ASP A 155 4.58 23.96 46.15
C ASP A 155 5.76 23.70 47.11
N GLU A 156 6.77 24.59 47.07
CA GLU A 156 7.28 25.37 48.23
C GLU A 156 8.78 25.78 48.10
N ASP A 157 8.97 27.10 48.23
CA ASP A 157 10.16 27.95 48.41
C ASP A 157 11.53 27.33 48.77
N ASP A 158 12.61 27.79 48.10
CA ASP A 158 13.86 28.15 48.81
C ASP A 158 14.65 29.26 48.09
N ASP A 159 14.71 30.40 48.77
CA ASP A 159 15.50 31.61 48.49
C ASP A 159 17.02 31.33 48.48
N THR A 160 17.72 31.54 47.35
CA THR A 160 19.11 32.06 47.42
C THR A 160 19.47 32.91 46.18
N PRO A 161 19.72 34.22 46.33
CA PRO A 161 20.32 35.03 45.27
C PRO A 161 21.85 34.87 45.31
N TYR A 162 22.42 34.15 44.34
CA TYR A 162 23.85 34.20 44.04
C TYR A 162 24.13 35.37 43.09
N GLU A 163 24.37 36.58 43.64
CA GLU A 163 25.17 37.59 42.94
C GLU A 163 26.56 37.69 43.59
N ARG A 164 27.56 37.18 42.87
CA ARG A 164 28.98 37.42 43.13
C ARG A 164 29.66 37.85 41.84
N VAL A 165 29.71 39.15 41.59
CA VAL A 165 30.82 39.92 40.98
C VAL A 165 30.46 41.40 41.29
N GLU A 166 31.27 42.31 41.82
CA GLU A 166 32.60 42.77 41.42
C GLU A 166 33.26 43.56 42.58
N GLU A 167 34.57 43.43 42.75
CA GLU A 167 35.41 44.34 43.53
C GLU A 167 36.26 45.16 42.54
N PRO A 168 36.28 46.50 42.60
CA PRO A 168 37.41 47.26 42.12
C PRO A 168 38.16 47.88 43.29
N ARG A 169 39.41 47.44 43.46
CA ARG A 169 40.42 48.18 44.22
C ARG A 169 41.20 49.09 43.26
N HIS A 170 41.20 50.37 43.62
CA HIS A 170 42.05 51.48 43.17
C HIS A 170 41.69 52.22 41.87
#